data_AF-K3WP97-F1
#
_entry.id   AF-K3WP97-F1
#
_cell.length_a   1.000
_cell.length_b   1.000
_cell.length_c   1.000
_cell.angle_alpha   90.00
_cell.angle_beta   90.00
_cell.angle_gamma   90.00
#
_symmetry.space_group_name_H-M   'P 1'
#
loop_
_entity.id
_entity.type
_entity.pdbx_description
1 polymer ?
#
loop_
_entity_poly.entity_id
_entity_poly.type
_entity_poly.pdbx_seq_one_letter_code
_entity_poly.pdbx_strand_id
1 'polypeptide(L)'
;MTASEANAYYEPTNNQIVFPAGILQPPVFNGSSHPAQNFGAIGAIIGHELTRGFDSDGHLYDGDGSRRTSWWTPSTSAEFDARAQCLKDEYSNFVASGEDGSPLGNVDGNLTITENIADNGRLSLAYDAYQKRIKSPEAVVPAGTNIIEAETNQLFFIAFGQTFCG
;
A
#
# COMPACT_ATOMS: atom_id res chain seq x y z
N MET A 1 17.84 8.93 1.51
CA MET A 1 16.60 9.68 1.77
C MET A 1 16.84 10.66 2.93
N THR A 2 16.24 11.84 2.88
CA THR A 2 16.26 12.90 3.90
C THR A 2 14.88 13.04 4.52
N ALA A 3 14.79 13.66 5.70
CA ALA A 3 13.51 13.83 6.40
C ALA A 3 12.50 14.72 5.64
N SER A 4 12.95 15.57 4.71
CA SER A 4 12.11 16.49 3.95
C SER A 4 11.45 15.89 2.70
N GLU A 5 11.83 14.67 2.30
CA GLU A 5 11.24 14.03 1.12
C GLU A 5 9.80 13.57 1.41
N ALA A 6 8.89 13.83 0.49
CA ALA A 6 7.50 13.39 0.54
C ALA A 6 7.38 12.02 -0.15
N ASN A 7 7.99 11.00 0.45
CA ASN A 7 8.01 9.63 -0.06
C ASN A 7 8.04 8.62 1.11
N ALA A 8 7.96 7.32 0.83
CA ALA A 8 8.20 6.22 1.77
C ALA A 8 9.02 5.12 1.08
N TYR A 9 9.62 4.22 1.85
CA TYR A 9 10.32 3.07 1.28
C TYR A 9 10.49 1.91 2.25
N TYR A 10 10.71 0.74 1.68
CA TYR A 10 11.24 -0.46 2.32
C TYR A 10 12.68 -0.72 1.86
N GLU A 11 13.56 -1.04 2.80
CA GLU A 11 14.93 -1.47 2.55
C GLU A 11 15.07 -2.95 2.93
N PRO A 12 15.16 -3.87 1.95
CA PRO A 12 15.19 -5.30 2.21
C PRO A 12 16.41 -5.74 3.02
N THR A 13 17.58 -5.12 2.80
CA THR A 13 18.83 -5.54 3.48
C THR A 13 18.86 -5.23 4.97
N ASN A 14 18.05 -4.25 5.41
CA ASN A 14 17.87 -3.91 6.82
C ASN A 14 16.52 -4.40 7.37
N ASN A 15 15.70 -5.03 6.52
CA ASN A 15 14.30 -5.35 6.78
C ASN A 15 13.54 -4.19 7.47
N GLN A 16 13.63 -3.00 6.86
CA GLN A 16 13.20 -1.74 7.48
C GLN A 16 12.22 -0.98 6.59
N ILE A 17 11.13 -0.48 7.18
CA ILE A 17 10.23 0.51 6.57
C ILE A 17 10.54 1.91 7.12
N VAL A 18 10.51 2.92 6.26
CA VAL A 18 10.85 4.30 6.62
C VAL A 18 9.82 5.28 6.06
N PHE A 19 9.35 6.17 6.94
CA PHE A 19 8.43 7.26 6.63
C PHE A 19 9.07 8.59 7.06
N PRO A 20 9.74 9.31 6.14
CA PRO A 20 10.22 10.67 6.36
C PRO A 20 9.14 11.61 6.91
N ALA A 21 9.55 12.67 7.61
CA ALA A 21 8.61 13.68 8.09
C ALA A 21 7.84 14.37 6.96
N GLY A 22 8.45 14.50 5.78
CA GLY A 22 7.85 15.12 4.59
C GLY A 22 6.60 14.42 4.05
N ILE A 23 6.40 13.13 4.30
CA ILE A 23 5.16 12.43 3.90
C ILE A 23 4.06 12.49 4.98
N LEU A 24 4.41 12.81 6.22
CA LEU A 24 3.49 12.82 7.37
C LEU A 24 2.71 14.15 7.51
N GLN A 25 2.08 14.57 6.43
CA GLN A 25 1.30 15.81 6.35
C GLN A 25 -0.01 15.60 5.55
N PRO A 26 -1.00 16.50 5.64
CA PRO A 26 -2.22 16.39 4.83
C PRO A 26 -1.91 16.39 3.33
N PRO A 27 -2.66 15.62 2.50
CA PRO A 27 -3.81 14.78 2.84
C PRO A 27 -3.43 13.40 3.41
N VAL A 28 -2.13 13.07 3.45
CA VAL A 28 -1.64 11.73 3.81
C VAL A 28 -1.84 11.43 5.30
N PHE A 29 -1.53 12.38 6.17
CA PHE A 29 -1.76 12.25 7.62
C PHE A 29 -2.17 13.56 8.27
N ASN A 30 -3.18 13.50 9.14
CA ASN A 30 -3.57 14.60 10.01
C ASN A 30 -4.16 14.06 11.32
N GLY A 31 -3.57 14.43 12.46
CA GLY A 31 -4.04 14.02 13.78
C GLY A 31 -5.45 14.49 14.13
N SER A 32 -5.98 15.49 13.43
CA SER A 32 -7.35 16.00 13.59
C SER A 32 -8.36 15.39 12.62
N SER A 33 -7.93 14.56 11.67
CA SER A 33 -8.82 13.91 10.69
C SER A 33 -9.48 12.65 11.25
N HIS A 34 -10.61 12.24 10.65
CA HIS A 34 -11.25 10.99 11.01
C HIS A 34 -10.28 9.81 10.79
N PRO A 35 -10.23 8.79 11.66
CA PRO A 35 -9.34 7.64 11.48
C PRO A 35 -9.45 6.99 10.09
N ALA A 36 -10.66 6.86 9.55
CA ALA A 36 -10.88 6.35 8.19
C ALA A 36 -10.01 7.05 7.14
N GLN A 37 -9.83 8.38 7.22
CA GLN A 37 -9.00 9.13 6.28
C GLN A 37 -7.52 8.76 6.45
N ASN A 38 -7.01 8.77 7.69
CA ASN A 38 -5.61 8.44 7.96
C ASN A 38 -5.29 6.99 7.59
N PHE A 39 -6.19 6.04 7.88
CA PHE A 39 -5.99 4.65 7.50
C PHE A 39 -6.09 4.44 5.98
N GLY A 40 -6.98 5.15 5.29
CA GLY A 40 -7.09 5.10 3.83
C GLY A 40 -5.88 5.73 3.12
N ALA A 41 -5.25 6.73 3.73
CA ALA A 41 -4.06 7.40 3.19
C ALA A 41 -2.76 6.83 3.79
N ILE A 42 -2.19 7.42 4.86
CA ILE A 42 -0.93 6.92 5.45
C ILE A 42 -0.99 5.44 5.86
N GLY A 43 -2.14 4.93 6.29
CA GLY A 43 -2.29 3.51 6.62
C GLY A 43 -2.09 2.59 5.42
N ALA A 44 -2.61 2.98 4.24
CA ALA A 44 -2.35 2.28 2.99
C ALA A 44 -0.87 2.40 2.58
N ILE A 45 -0.23 3.55 2.77
CA ILE A 45 1.21 3.70 2.47
C ILE A 45 2.04 2.81 3.41
N ILE A 46 1.70 2.71 4.69
CA ILE A 46 2.36 1.78 5.62
C ILE A 46 2.14 0.33 5.18
N GLY A 47 0.92 -0.02 4.78
CA GLY A 47 0.62 -1.35 4.24
C GLY A 47 1.41 -1.66 2.97
N HIS A 48 1.67 -0.65 2.13
CA HIS A 48 2.49 -0.77 0.92
C HIS A 48 3.89 -1.20 1.28
N GLU A 49 4.57 -0.40 2.11
CA GLU A 49 5.95 -0.66 2.51
C GLU A 49 6.09 -1.95 3.32
N LEU A 50 5.08 -2.34 4.09
CA LEU A 50 5.08 -3.64 4.77
C LEU A 50 4.98 -4.80 3.77
N THR A 51 4.14 -4.66 2.74
CA THR A 51 3.97 -5.70 1.71
C THR A 51 5.21 -5.86 0.84
N ARG A 52 6.04 -4.81 0.72
CA ARG A 52 7.34 -4.89 0.01
C ARG A 52 8.25 -5.98 0.51
N GLY A 53 8.24 -6.29 1.81
CA GLY A 53 9.01 -7.41 2.36
C GLY A 53 8.58 -8.78 1.82
N PHE A 54 7.46 -8.86 1.12
CA PHE A 54 6.85 -10.10 0.63
C PHE A 54 6.47 -10.01 -0.86
N ASP A 55 6.86 -8.96 -1.58
CA ASP A 55 6.60 -8.83 -3.00
C ASP A 55 7.55 -9.70 -3.85
N SER A 56 7.49 -9.56 -5.19
CA SER A 56 8.30 -10.36 -6.12
C SER A 56 9.81 -10.24 -5.91
N ASP A 57 10.30 -9.18 -5.29
CA ASP A 57 11.72 -8.99 -5.00
C ASP A 57 12.01 -9.20 -3.51
N GLY A 58 11.19 -8.64 -2.62
CA GLY A 58 11.37 -8.69 -1.18
C GLY A 58 11.25 -10.09 -0.60
N HIS A 59 10.40 -10.96 -1.16
CA HIS A 59 10.30 -12.34 -0.69
C HIS A 59 11.59 -13.14 -0.86
N LEU A 60 12.61 -12.65 -1.56
CA LEU A 60 13.92 -13.28 -1.67
C LEU A 60 14.85 -12.93 -0.49
N TYR A 61 14.43 -12.06 0.42
CA TYR A 61 15.17 -11.67 1.62
C TYR A 61 14.50 -12.25 2.86
N ASP A 62 15.31 -12.77 3.78
CA ASP A 62 14.79 -13.24 5.07
C ASP A 62 14.67 -12.10 6.10
N GLY A 63 14.21 -12.43 7.32
CA GLY A 63 14.00 -11.45 8.39
C GLY A 63 15.26 -10.72 8.87
N ASP A 64 16.44 -11.26 8.56
CA ASP A 64 17.75 -10.64 8.86
C ASP A 64 18.26 -9.79 7.67
N GLY A 65 17.46 -9.65 6.60
CA GLY A 65 17.80 -8.92 5.39
C GLY A 65 18.81 -9.63 4.48
N SER A 66 19.03 -10.93 4.69
CA SER A 66 19.92 -11.73 3.86
C SER A 66 19.19 -12.27 2.64
N ARG A 67 19.72 -12.01 1.45
CA ARG A 67 19.18 -12.59 0.21
C ARG A 67 19.38 -14.10 0.19
N ARG A 68 18.31 -14.84 -0.01
CA ARG A 68 18.27 -16.29 -0.12
C ARG A 68 17.92 -16.71 -1.55
N THR A 69 18.30 -17.94 -1.92
CA THR A 69 17.85 -18.56 -3.17
C THR A 69 16.40 -19.01 -3.07
N SER A 70 16.01 -19.55 -1.91
CA SER A 70 14.62 -19.72 -1.46
C SER A 70 14.63 -20.02 0.04
N TRP A 71 13.62 -19.53 0.75
CA TRP A 71 13.32 -19.88 2.15
C TRP A 71 11.84 -20.27 2.33
N TRP A 72 11.12 -20.39 1.22
CA TRP A 72 9.75 -20.88 1.15
C TRP A 72 9.73 -22.34 0.70
N THR A 73 8.66 -23.06 1.04
CA THR A 73 8.45 -24.40 0.48
C THR A 73 8.13 -24.29 -1.02
N PRO A 74 8.43 -25.32 -1.83
CA PRO A 74 8.10 -25.30 -3.25
C PRO A 74 6.62 -25.03 -3.55
N SER A 75 5.72 -25.52 -2.70
CA SER A 75 4.28 -25.27 -2.84
C SER A 75 3.91 -23.81 -2.59
N THR A 76 4.56 -23.15 -1.62
CA THR A 76 4.32 -21.72 -1.35
C THR A 76 4.84 -20.87 -2.52
N SER A 77 6.04 -21.15 -3.04
CA SER A 77 6.57 -20.44 -4.20
C SER A 77 5.67 -20.61 -5.44
N ALA A 78 5.18 -21.83 -5.72
CA ALA A 78 4.29 -22.08 -6.85
C ALA A 78 2.96 -21.32 -6.73
N GLU A 79 2.36 -21.27 -5.53
CA GLU A 79 1.12 -20.52 -5.29
C GLU A 79 1.34 -19.00 -5.38
N PHE A 80 2.48 -18.50 -4.90
CA PHE A 80 2.86 -17.10 -5.05
C PHE A 80 2.98 -16.72 -6.52
N ASP A 81 3.74 -17.51 -7.30
CA ASP A 81 3.94 -17.27 -8.74
C ASP A 81 2.61 -17.28 -9.50
N ALA A 82 1.70 -18.20 -9.17
CA ALA A 82 0.37 -18.26 -9.78
C ALA A 82 -0.47 -17.01 -9.49
N ARG A 83 -0.44 -16.50 -8.26
CA ARG A 83 -1.16 -15.26 -7.88
C ARG A 83 -0.52 -14.02 -8.49
N ALA A 84 0.80 -13.95 -8.51
CA ALA A 84 1.54 -12.87 -9.16
C ALA A 84 1.23 -12.85 -10.67
N GLN A 85 1.09 -14.01 -11.32
CA GLN A 85 0.69 -14.09 -12.72
C GLN A 85 -0.70 -13.48 -12.97
N CYS A 86 -1.66 -13.70 -12.07
CA CYS A 86 -2.98 -13.08 -12.18
C CYS A 86 -2.89 -11.55 -12.19
N LEU A 87 -2.07 -10.96 -11.32
CA LEU A 87 -1.86 -9.50 -11.31
C LEU A 87 -1.11 -9.01 -12.55
N LYS A 88 -0.12 -9.77 -13.05
CA LYS A 88 0.56 -9.42 -14.31
C LYS A 88 -0.43 -9.37 -15.46
N ASP A 89 -1.31 -10.37 -15.56
CA ASP A 89 -2.31 -10.46 -16.62
C ASP A 89 -3.34 -9.33 -16.49
N GLU A 90 -3.84 -9.06 -15.27
CA GLU A 90 -4.76 -7.95 -15.00
C GLU A 90 -4.17 -6.61 -15.44
N TYR A 91 -2.98 -6.26 -14.94
CA TYR A 91 -2.38 -4.96 -15.22
C TYR A 91 -1.96 -4.81 -16.68
N SER A 92 -1.59 -5.91 -17.35
CA SER A 92 -1.27 -5.87 -18.79
C SER A 92 -2.46 -5.52 -19.68
N ASN A 93 -3.69 -5.61 -19.17
CA ASN A 93 -4.89 -5.21 -19.89
C ASN A 93 -5.22 -3.71 -19.76
N PHE A 94 -4.53 -2.97 -18.89
CA PHE A 94 -4.72 -1.52 -18.78
C PHE A 94 -3.96 -0.79 -19.88
N VAL A 95 -4.63 0.21 -20.49
CA VAL A 95 -4.00 1.14 -21.43
C VAL A 95 -3.52 2.35 -20.65
N ALA A 96 -2.23 2.63 -20.71
CA ALA A 96 -1.65 3.85 -20.20
C ALA A 96 -2.01 5.02 -21.13
N SER A 97 -2.41 6.15 -20.55
CA SER A 97 -2.76 7.37 -21.27
C SER A 97 -1.78 8.49 -20.94
N GLY A 98 -1.47 9.33 -21.93
CA GLY A 98 -0.75 10.58 -21.74
C GLY A 98 -1.64 11.65 -21.11
N GLU A 99 -1.04 12.79 -20.77
CA GLU A 99 -1.74 13.93 -20.16
C GLU A 99 -2.90 14.47 -21.04
N ASP A 100 -2.78 14.34 -22.36
CA ASP A 100 -3.80 14.72 -23.34
C ASP A 100 -4.87 13.63 -23.55
N GLY A 101 -4.80 12.53 -22.79
CA GLY A 101 -5.67 11.36 -22.91
C GLY A 101 -5.32 10.44 -24.09
N SER A 102 -4.25 10.71 -24.83
CA SER A 102 -3.81 9.83 -25.93
C SER A 102 -3.25 8.51 -25.38
N PRO A 103 -3.50 7.36 -26.04
CA PRO A 103 -2.96 6.08 -25.59
C PRO A 103 -1.44 6.02 -25.82
N LEU A 104 -0.69 5.69 -24.76
CA LEU A 104 0.76 5.44 -24.82
C LEU A 104 1.09 3.96 -25.08
N GLY A 105 0.11 3.08 -24.89
CA GLY A 105 0.25 1.63 -25.00
C GLY A 105 -0.30 0.91 -23.76
N ASN A 106 -0.16 -0.40 -23.71
CA ASN A 106 -0.55 -1.17 -22.53
C ASN A 106 0.50 -1.03 -21.43
N VAL A 107 0.07 -1.06 -20.18
CA VAL A 107 0.97 -1.22 -19.03
C VAL A 107 1.70 -2.56 -19.15
N ASP A 108 2.99 -2.58 -18.82
CA ASP A 108 3.73 -3.84 -18.71
C ASP A 108 3.51 -4.43 -17.30
N GLY A 109 2.64 -5.43 -17.21
CA GLY A 109 2.34 -6.11 -15.95
C GLY A 109 3.54 -6.85 -15.35
N ASN A 110 4.52 -7.29 -16.17
CA ASN A 110 5.74 -7.90 -15.65
C ASN A 110 6.67 -6.84 -15.05
N LEU A 111 6.75 -5.66 -15.67
CA LEU A 111 7.56 -4.55 -15.15
C LEU A 111 7.01 -4.01 -13.83
N THR A 112 5.68 -3.95 -13.70
CA THR A 112 5.00 -3.31 -12.56
C THR A 112 4.67 -4.26 -11.42
N ILE A 113 4.94 -5.57 -11.55
CA ILE A 113 4.46 -6.59 -10.60
C ILE A 113 4.87 -6.34 -9.14
N THR A 114 6.09 -5.88 -8.90
CA THR A 114 6.58 -5.56 -7.54
C THR A 114 5.69 -4.51 -6.87
N GLU A 115 5.36 -3.43 -7.58
CA GLU A 115 4.45 -2.37 -7.10
C GLU A 115 3.02 -2.87 -6.99
N ASN A 116 2.52 -3.60 -7.98
CA ASN A 116 1.14 -4.06 -8.03
C ASN A 116 0.80 -4.99 -6.86
N ILE A 117 1.73 -5.88 -6.45
CA ILE A 117 1.57 -6.73 -5.27
C ILE A 117 1.42 -5.86 -4.00
N ALA A 118 2.30 -4.87 -3.82
CA ALA A 118 2.27 -3.99 -2.67
C ALA A 118 0.99 -3.12 -2.64
N ASP A 119 0.57 -2.59 -3.78
CA ASP A 119 -0.64 -1.78 -3.96
C ASP A 119 -1.93 -2.56 -3.65
N ASN A 120 -1.99 -3.84 -3.99
CA ASN A 120 -3.13 -4.70 -3.70
C ASN A 120 -3.12 -5.18 -2.23
N GLY A 121 -1.95 -5.56 -1.71
CA GLY A 121 -1.80 -6.01 -0.33
C GLY A 121 -2.13 -4.91 0.68
N ARG A 122 -1.72 -3.68 0.41
CA ARG A 122 -1.89 -2.57 1.35
C ARG A 122 -3.34 -2.24 1.66
N LEU A 123 -4.24 -2.32 0.67
CA LEU A 123 -5.64 -1.93 0.85
C LEU A 123 -6.34 -2.87 1.83
N SER A 124 -6.12 -4.18 1.68
CA SER A 124 -6.64 -5.19 2.61
C SER A 124 -6.08 -4.97 4.01
N LEU A 125 -4.76 -4.78 4.14
CA LEU A 125 -4.09 -4.60 5.43
C LEU A 125 -4.57 -3.34 6.16
N ALA A 126 -4.61 -2.21 5.45
CA ALA A 126 -5.02 -0.92 6.01
C ALA A 126 -6.50 -0.90 6.38
N TYR A 127 -7.36 -1.50 5.55
CA TYR A 127 -8.80 -1.60 5.84
C TYR A 127 -9.06 -2.50 7.05
N ASP A 128 -8.42 -3.66 7.14
CA ASP A 128 -8.52 -4.55 8.30
C ASP A 128 -8.04 -3.86 9.59
N ALA A 129 -6.92 -3.13 9.50
CA ALA A 129 -6.40 -2.37 10.63
C ALA A 129 -7.36 -1.25 11.06
N TYR A 130 -7.98 -0.55 10.10
CA TYR A 130 -9.02 0.45 10.37
C TYR A 130 -10.24 -0.17 11.08
N GLN A 131 -10.76 -1.27 10.55
CA GLN A 131 -11.91 -1.97 11.12
C GLN A 131 -11.63 -2.47 12.55
N LYS A 132 -10.42 -2.97 12.82
CA LYS A 132 -9.99 -3.34 14.18
C LYS A 132 -9.89 -2.13 15.08
N ARG A 133 -9.34 -1.02 14.60
CA ARG A 133 -9.15 0.22 15.37
C ARG A 133 -10.48 0.84 15.77
N ILE A 134 -11.43 0.99 14.84
CA ILE A 134 -12.69 1.69 15.10
C ILE A 134 -13.63 0.89 16.03
N LYS A 135 -13.47 -0.43 16.09
CA LYS A 135 -14.21 -1.33 17.00
C LYS A 135 -13.53 -1.50 18.37
N SER A 136 -12.31 -0.99 18.53
CA SER A 136 -11.56 -1.10 19.79
C SER A 136 -12.10 -0.13 20.84
N PRO A 137 -12.13 -0.50 22.14
CA PRO A 137 -12.44 0.43 23.23
C PRO A 137 -11.52 1.66 23.28
N GLU A 138 -10.33 1.56 22.70
CA GLU A 138 -9.35 2.64 22.64
C GLU A 138 -9.59 3.62 21.49
N ALA A 139 -10.60 3.38 20.63
CA ALA A 139 -10.86 4.19 19.45
C ALA A 139 -11.03 5.67 19.83
N VAL A 140 -10.23 6.54 19.20
CA VAL A 140 -10.35 7.99 19.35
C VAL A 140 -10.75 8.55 17.99
N VAL A 141 -11.96 9.11 17.93
CA VAL A 141 -12.44 9.87 16.78
C VAL A 141 -12.38 11.35 17.15
N PRO A 142 -11.61 12.18 16.42
CA PRO A 142 -11.55 13.61 16.70
C PRO A 142 -12.93 14.27 16.69
N ALA A 143 -13.15 15.18 17.64
CA ALA A 143 -14.41 15.91 17.75
C ALA A 143 -14.73 16.66 16.45
N GLY A 144 -15.99 16.64 16.03
CA GLY A 144 -16.43 17.28 14.78
C GLY A 144 -16.20 16.45 13.52
N THR A 145 -15.63 15.25 13.62
CA THR A 145 -15.44 14.33 12.47
C THR A 145 -16.36 13.11 12.50
N ASN A 146 -17.25 13.03 13.50
CA ASN A 146 -18.18 11.90 13.66
C ASN A 146 -19.21 11.87 12.52
N ILE A 147 -19.23 10.75 11.79
CA ILE A 147 -20.18 10.42 10.73
C ILE A 147 -20.66 8.98 10.93
N ILE A 148 -21.69 8.53 10.22
CA ILE A 148 -22.21 7.16 10.42
C ILE A 148 -21.23 6.12 9.87
N GLU A 149 -21.26 4.90 10.41
CA GLU A 149 -20.31 3.83 10.04
C GLU A 149 -20.22 3.60 8.53
N ALA A 150 -21.37 3.56 7.84
CA ALA A 150 -21.43 3.38 6.39
C ALA A 150 -20.65 4.48 5.63
N GLU A 151 -20.73 5.73 6.08
CA GLU A 151 -20.01 6.86 5.50
C GLU A 151 -18.52 6.80 5.82
N THR A 152 -18.13 6.30 7.01
CA THR A 152 -16.71 6.13 7.35
C THR A 152 -16.01 5.09 6.47
N ASN A 153 -16.70 4.01 6.09
CA ASN A 153 -16.14 2.99 5.20
C ASN A 153 -15.92 3.56 3.79
N GLN A 154 -16.85 4.38 3.29
CA GLN A 154 -16.66 5.11 2.03
C GLN A 154 -15.52 6.11 2.12
N LEU A 155 -15.45 6.86 3.22
CA LEU A 155 -14.39 7.84 3.46
C LEU A 155 -12.99 7.23 3.43
N PHE A 156 -12.82 5.99 3.90
CA PHE A 156 -11.56 5.26 3.77
C PHE A 156 -11.14 5.14 2.30
N PHE A 157 -12.02 4.64 1.43
CA PHE A 157 -11.70 4.43 0.01
C PHE A 157 -11.58 5.75 -0.76
N ILE A 158 -12.34 6.78 -0.37
CA ILE A 158 -12.20 8.14 -0.93
C ILE A 158 -10.83 8.71 -0.57
N ALA A 159 -10.41 8.63 0.69
CA ALA A 159 -9.11 9.12 1.13
C ALA A 159 -7.96 8.39 0.43
N PHE A 160 -8.09 7.07 0.26
CA PHE A 160 -7.16 6.28 -0.55
C PHE A 160 -7.09 6.78 -2.01
N GLY A 161 -8.24 6.90 -2.70
CA GLY A 161 -8.25 7.36 -4.09
C GLY A 161 -7.66 8.77 -4.26
N GLN A 162 -7.85 9.64 -3.28
CA GLN A 162 -7.33 11.00 -3.28
C GLN A 162 -5.79 11.07 -3.23
N THR A 163 -5.10 10.03 -2.75
CA THR A 163 -3.62 10.01 -2.79
C THR A 163 -3.06 9.80 -4.19
N PHE A 164 -3.89 9.40 -5.16
CA PHE A 164 -3.52 9.13 -6.56
C PHE A 164 -4.07 10.16 -7.54
N CYS A 165 -4.66 11.26 -7.07
CA CYS A 165 -5.07 12.34 -7.96
C CYS A 165 -3.83 13.01 -8.59
N GLY A 166 -3.77 13.00 -9.92
CA GLY A 166 -2.70 13.58 -10.75
C GLY A 166 -3.16 13.82 -12.17
#